data_AF-X1B3F5-F1
#
_entry.id   AF-X1B3F5-F1
#
_cell.length_a   1.000
_cell.length_b   1.000
_cell.length_c   1.000
_cell.angle_alpha   90.00
_cell.angle_beta   90.00
_cell.angle_gamma   90.00
#
_symmetry.space_group_name_H-M   'P 1'
#
loop_
_entity.id
_entity.type
_entity.pdbx_description
1 polymer ?
#
loop_
_entity_poly.entity_id
_entity_poly.type
_entity_poly.pdbx_seq_one_letter_code
_entity_poly.pdbx_strand_id
1 'polypeptide(L)'
;HYLGSYVQQLGLDWEQFLELGRDAKDDTRETFSMTVFALKLSSKANGVAKLHGQVCREMWKSVWKNMDTQDIPIFSITNGVHLETWTSRSMRRLLDKYCKIEWGKNEDDPTAWAAVQDIPDQELWDCRMMQKKRLIENIKKKIYTAYAKRGEDPQFIRDTLHALRPDVLVIGFARRFASYKRSTLIFKDKERLARILDNEDRPVILLFAGKAHPADSVGKSLIKEIVEISHSDEFRGKVIFVENYNMGIGRLLTRGVDVWLNTPHRPHEASGTSGMK
;
A
#
# COMPACT_ATOMS: atom_id res chain seq x y z
N HIS A 1 6.55 14.66 37.91
CA HIS A 1 6.37 13.87 36.67
C HIS A 1 4.94 14.03 36.18
N TYR A 2 4.71 14.19 34.86
CA TYR A 2 3.37 14.35 34.27
C TYR A 2 2.41 13.20 34.64
N LEU A 3 2.93 11.98 34.82
CA LEU A 3 2.16 10.79 35.22
C LEU A 3 2.21 10.48 36.74
N GLY A 4 2.83 11.34 37.56
CA GLY A 4 3.12 11.00 38.96
C GLY A 4 1.88 10.72 39.81
N SER A 5 0.82 11.51 39.64
CA SER A 5 -0.46 11.29 40.34
C SER A 5 -1.15 10.01 39.90
N TYR A 6 -1.02 9.61 38.63
CA TYR A 6 -1.60 8.39 38.10
C TYR A 6 -0.88 7.14 38.63
N VAL A 7 0.46 7.18 38.72
CA VAL A 7 1.26 6.09 39.29
C VAL A 7 0.87 5.82 40.75
N GLN A 8 0.68 6.88 41.54
CA GLN A 8 0.21 6.75 42.92
C GLN A 8 -1.20 6.13 43.02
N GLN A 9 -2.11 6.47 42.11
CA GLN A 9 -3.45 5.87 42.08
C GLN A 9 -3.43 4.37 41.75
N LEU A 10 -2.42 3.90 41.01
CA LEU A 10 -2.20 2.49 40.72
C LEU A 10 -1.57 1.72 41.90
N GLY A 11 -1.19 2.42 42.99
CA GLY A 11 -0.52 1.81 44.13
C GLY A 11 0.92 1.37 43.83
N LEU A 12 1.53 1.93 42.78
CA LEU A 12 2.91 1.64 42.38
C LEU A 12 3.82 2.80 42.79
N ASP A 13 5.09 2.50 43.06
CA ASP A 13 6.14 3.52 43.04
C ASP A 13 6.58 3.81 41.59
N TRP A 14 7.42 4.84 41.43
CA TRP A 14 7.86 5.28 40.12
C TRP A 14 8.75 4.25 39.41
N GLU A 15 9.55 3.48 40.15
CA GLU A 15 10.43 2.48 39.57
C GLU A 15 9.64 1.26 39.10
N GLN A 16 8.70 0.78 39.92
CA GLN A 16 7.74 -0.26 39.57
C GLN A 16 6.94 0.10 38.32
N PHE A 17 6.53 1.36 38.19
CA PHE A 17 5.86 1.82 36.97
C PHE A 17 6.79 1.73 35.75
N LEU A 18 8.05 2.16 35.87
CA LEU A 18 9.01 2.11 34.76
C LEU A 18 9.33 0.68 34.33
N GLU A 19 9.39 -0.27 35.27
CA GLU A 19 9.59 -1.70 34.98
C GLU A 19 8.52 -2.29 34.07
N LEU A 20 7.29 -1.77 34.10
CA LEU A 20 6.23 -2.20 33.20
C LEU A 20 6.57 -1.91 31.73
N GLY A 21 7.34 -0.86 31.45
CA GLY A 21 7.75 -0.47 30.10
C GLY A 21 9.18 -0.86 29.71
N ARG A 22 9.96 -1.44 30.62
CA ARG A 22 11.31 -1.93 30.32
C ARG A 22 11.27 -3.37 29.87
N ASP A 23 12.16 -3.72 28.95
CA ASP A 23 12.40 -5.10 28.61
C ASP A 23 12.86 -5.86 29.86
N ALA A 24 12.83 -7.18 29.83
CA ALA A 24 13.22 -7.97 30.98
C ALA A 24 14.73 -7.84 31.31
N LYS A 25 15.53 -7.10 30.54
CA LYS A 25 16.93 -6.84 30.92
C LYS A 25 16.96 -5.90 32.12
N ASP A 26 17.69 -6.31 33.15
CA ASP A 26 17.92 -5.54 34.39
C ASP A 26 18.83 -4.31 34.15
N ASP A 27 18.70 -3.65 32.99
CA ASP A 27 19.39 -2.39 32.68
C ASP A 27 18.47 -1.22 33.03
N THR A 28 18.68 -0.66 34.21
CA THR A 28 17.94 0.52 34.70
C THR A 28 18.15 1.77 33.84
N ARG A 29 19.09 1.75 32.89
CA ARG A 29 19.31 2.81 31.89
C ARG A 29 18.40 2.68 30.67
N GLU A 30 17.65 1.59 30.53
CA GLU A 30 16.72 1.41 29.42
C GLU A 30 15.57 2.44 29.52
N THR A 31 15.28 3.08 28.39
CA THR A 31 14.17 4.02 28.27
C THR A 31 12.84 3.27 28.27
N PHE A 32 11.80 3.93 28.77
CA PHE A 32 10.46 3.35 28.83
C PHE A 32 9.93 3.05 27.41
N SER A 33 9.71 1.77 27.09
CA SER A 33 9.15 1.31 25.82
C SER A 33 7.65 1.14 25.93
N MET A 34 6.90 1.99 25.22
CA MET A 34 5.44 1.88 25.11
C MET A 34 5.00 0.53 24.52
N THR A 35 5.81 -0.09 23.66
CA THR A 35 5.50 -1.40 23.09
C THR A 35 5.63 -2.51 24.12
N VAL A 36 6.71 -2.51 24.92
CA VAL A 36 6.88 -3.51 25.99
C VAL A 36 5.78 -3.36 27.03
N PHE A 37 5.45 -2.12 27.42
CA PHE A 37 4.32 -1.83 28.30
C PHE A 37 3.01 -2.41 27.77
N ALA A 38 2.70 -2.18 26.49
CA ALA A 38 1.51 -2.72 25.85
C ALA A 38 1.52 -4.26 25.80
N LEU A 39 2.67 -4.88 25.52
CA LEU A 39 2.78 -6.34 25.46
C LEU A 39 2.60 -7.00 26.83
N LYS A 40 3.15 -6.40 27.90
CA LYS A 40 3.01 -6.92 29.27
C LYS A 40 1.58 -6.78 29.82
N LEU A 41 0.88 -5.70 29.47
CA LEU A 41 -0.44 -5.38 30.03
C LEU A 41 -1.63 -5.81 29.15
N SER A 42 -1.40 -6.22 27.91
CA SER A 42 -2.47 -6.70 27.03
C SER A 42 -2.69 -8.20 27.22
N SER A 43 -3.96 -8.62 27.24
CA SER A 43 -4.32 -10.04 27.24
C SER A 43 -4.00 -10.74 25.92
N LYS A 44 -3.88 -9.97 24.83
CA LYS A 44 -3.71 -10.45 23.46
C LYS A 44 -2.83 -9.50 22.66
N ALA A 45 -1.90 -10.06 21.87
CA ALA A 45 -1.09 -9.34 20.90
C ALA A 45 -1.04 -10.11 19.58
N ASN A 46 -1.04 -9.41 18.44
CA ASN A 46 -1.01 -10.07 17.13
C ASN A 46 -0.11 -9.36 16.12
N GLY A 47 0.50 -10.16 15.26
CA GLY A 47 0.99 -9.70 13.96
C GLY A 47 -0.14 -9.55 12.95
N VAL A 48 0.14 -8.83 11.86
CA VAL A 48 -0.83 -8.50 10.79
C VAL A 48 -0.74 -9.40 9.54
N ALA A 49 0.08 -10.44 9.63
CA ALA A 49 0.23 -11.55 8.69
C ALA A 49 0.95 -12.70 9.41
N LYS A 50 0.83 -13.94 8.90
CA LYS A 50 1.47 -15.11 9.50
C LYS A 50 2.99 -14.94 9.67
N LEU A 51 3.68 -14.50 8.63
CA LEU A 51 5.12 -14.22 8.69
C LEU A 51 5.45 -13.07 9.65
N HIS A 52 4.63 -12.01 9.66
CA HIS A 52 4.84 -10.90 10.58
C HIS A 52 4.70 -11.34 12.04
N GLY A 53 3.75 -12.23 12.37
CA GLY A 53 3.66 -12.81 13.71
C GLY A 53 4.94 -13.54 14.12
N GLN A 54 5.53 -14.34 13.21
CA GLN A 54 6.81 -15.01 13.45
C GLN A 54 7.93 -13.99 13.72
N VAL A 55 8.06 -12.97 12.88
CA VAL A 55 9.04 -11.88 13.07
C VAL A 55 8.83 -11.15 14.39
N CYS A 56 7.58 -10.87 14.78
CA CYS A 56 7.28 -10.23 16.06
C CYS A 56 7.69 -11.07 17.27
N ARG A 57 7.51 -12.40 17.23
CA ARG A 57 7.95 -13.26 18.33
C ARG A 57 9.47 -13.23 18.50
N GLU A 58 10.21 -13.30 17.40
CA GLU A 58 11.67 -13.19 17.46
C GLU A 58 12.10 -11.81 17.99
N MET A 59 11.47 -10.74 17.49
CA MET A 59 11.80 -9.36 17.85
C MET A 59 11.55 -9.04 19.34
N TRP A 60 10.52 -9.64 19.93
CA TRP A 60 10.09 -9.36 21.31
C TRP A 60 10.35 -10.50 22.29
N LYS A 61 11.21 -11.46 21.93
CA LYS A 61 11.52 -12.63 22.77
C LYS A 61 11.96 -12.26 24.18
N SER A 62 12.73 -11.21 24.31
CA SER A 62 13.28 -10.76 25.59
C SER A 62 12.21 -10.35 26.61
N VAL A 63 11.01 -9.96 26.17
CA VAL A 63 9.89 -9.63 27.06
C VAL A 63 9.43 -10.86 27.87
N TRP A 64 9.64 -12.07 27.34
CA TRP A 64 9.28 -13.35 27.98
C TRP A 64 10.52 -14.24 28.18
N LYS A 65 11.34 -13.95 29.21
CA LYS A 65 12.63 -14.63 29.51
C LYS A 65 12.60 -16.16 29.46
N ASN A 66 11.49 -16.78 29.84
CA ASN A 66 11.37 -18.22 30.05
C ASN A 66 10.40 -18.89 29.06
N MET A 67 10.14 -18.26 27.91
CA MET A 67 9.34 -18.85 26.85
C MET A 67 10.18 -19.07 25.60
N ASP A 68 10.00 -20.23 24.98
CA ASP A 68 10.51 -20.46 23.63
C ASP A 68 9.80 -19.51 22.65
N THR A 69 10.50 -19.12 21.59
CA THR A 69 9.97 -18.14 20.63
C THR A 69 8.60 -18.57 20.08
N GLN A 70 8.38 -19.87 19.89
CA GLN A 70 7.12 -20.43 19.39
C GLN A 70 5.95 -20.27 20.36
N ASP A 71 6.23 -20.21 21.66
CA ASP A 71 5.23 -20.12 22.74
C ASP A 71 4.90 -18.68 23.14
N ILE A 72 5.68 -17.69 22.65
CA ILE A 72 5.40 -16.28 22.86
C ILE A 72 3.96 -15.97 22.40
N PRO A 73 3.12 -15.33 23.25
CA PRO A 73 1.69 -15.14 23.03
C PRO A 73 1.34 -14.04 22.01
N ILE A 74 2.13 -13.94 20.94
CA ILE A 74 1.86 -13.10 19.78
C ILE A 74 1.31 -14.00 18.67
N PHE A 75 0.01 -13.91 18.39
CA PHE A 75 -0.63 -14.66 17.30
C PHE A 75 -0.62 -13.85 16.00
N SER A 76 -1.36 -14.29 14.98
CA SER A 76 -1.44 -13.59 13.70
C SER A 76 -2.89 -13.44 13.25
N ILE A 77 -3.28 -12.22 12.91
CA ILE A 77 -4.52 -11.92 12.19
C ILE A 77 -4.08 -11.28 10.88
N THR A 78 -4.26 -11.98 9.76
CA THR A 78 -3.91 -11.41 8.45
C THR A 78 -4.85 -10.25 8.14
N ASN A 79 -4.28 -9.10 7.78
CA ASN A 79 -5.08 -7.96 7.35
C ASN A 79 -6.04 -8.32 6.20
N GLY A 80 -7.20 -7.67 6.20
CA GLY A 80 -8.16 -7.73 5.11
C GLY A 80 -8.44 -6.36 4.51
N VAL A 81 -9.24 -6.35 3.45
CA VAL A 81 -9.77 -5.13 2.82
C VAL A 81 -11.28 -5.23 2.73
N HIS A 82 -11.96 -4.11 2.97
CA HIS A 82 -13.41 -4.06 2.87
C HIS A 82 -13.85 -4.12 1.39
N LEU A 83 -14.38 -5.27 0.97
CA LEU A 83 -14.63 -5.54 -0.45
C LEU A 83 -15.60 -4.55 -1.07
N GLU A 84 -16.66 -4.14 -0.37
CA GLU A 84 -17.63 -3.17 -0.90
C GLU A 84 -17.01 -1.79 -1.20
N THR A 85 -15.98 -1.40 -0.45
CA THR A 85 -15.27 -0.13 -0.70
C THR A 85 -14.34 -0.21 -1.90
N TRP A 86 -13.71 -1.36 -2.14
CA TRP A 86 -12.65 -1.51 -3.15
C TRP A 86 -13.14 -2.12 -4.46
N THR A 87 -14.22 -2.90 -4.44
CA THR A 87 -14.88 -3.43 -5.64
C THR A 87 -15.67 -2.35 -6.37
N SER A 88 -15.52 -2.26 -7.69
CA SER A 88 -16.30 -1.31 -8.49
C SER A 88 -17.76 -1.76 -8.63
N ARG A 89 -18.69 -0.82 -8.86
CA ARG A 89 -20.10 -1.18 -9.13
C ARG A 89 -20.24 -2.09 -10.36
N SER A 90 -19.39 -1.92 -11.38
CA SER A 90 -19.42 -2.78 -12.57
C SER A 90 -18.95 -4.19 -12.24
N MET A 91 -17.87 -4.33 -11.47
CA MET A 91 -17.37 -5.64 -11.03
C MET A 91 -18.36 -6.32 -10.08
N ARG A 92 -18.96 -5.57 -9.14
CA ARG A 92 -20.00 -6.09 -8.24
C ARG A 92 -21.18 -6.67 -9.01
N ARG A 93 -21.73 -5.95 -10.00
CA ARG A 93 -22.82 -6.50 -10.83
C ARG A 93 -22.42 -7.76 -11.60
N LEU A 94 -21.18 -7.87 -12.04
CA LEU A 94 -20.68 -9.08 -12.69
C LEU A 94 -20.57 -10.23 -11.68
N LEU A 95 -20.00 -9.98 -10.51
CA LEU A 95 -19.93 -10.96 -9.44
C LEU A 95 -21.32 -11.40 -8.97
N ASP A 96 -22.28 -10.48 -8.81
CA ASP A 96 -23.67 -10.79 -8.43
C ASP A 96 -24.40 -11.68 -9.45
N LYS A 97 -23.98 -11.64 -10.73
CA LYS A 97 -24.56 -12.48 -11.80
C LYS A 97 -24.11 -13.94 -11.71
N TYR A 98 -22.89 -14.19 -11.22
CA TYR A 98 -22.26 -15.51 -11.26
C TYR A 98 -22.07 -16.12 -9.87
N CYS A 99 -21.64 -15.32 -8.91
CA CYS A 99 -21.32 -15.72 -7.54
C CYS A 99 -22.54 -15.56 -6.62
N LYS A 100 -22.56 -16.32 -5.52
CA LYS A 100 -23.62 -16.28 -4.50
C LYS A 100 -23.20 -15.42 -3.30
N ILE A 101 -22.63 -14.25 -3.59
CA ILE A 101 -22.09 -13.34 -2.59
C ILE A 101 -23.21 -12.46 -2.05
N GLU A 102 -23.51 -12.62 -0.77
CA GLU A 102 -24.23 -11.66 0.05
C GLU A 102 -23.22 -10.72 0.71
N TRP A 103 -22.99 -9.57 0.08
CA TRP A 103 -22.08 -8.53 0.56
C TRP A 103 -22.35 -8.16 2.03
N GLY A 104 -21.29 -8.16 2.84
CA GLY A 104 -21.36 -7.95 4.28
C GLY A 104 -21.80 -9.15 5.12
N LYS A 105 -22.07 -10.32 4.51
CA LYS A 105 -22.51 -11.54 5.24
C LYS A 105 -21.62 -12.76 5.01
N ASN A 106 -21.35 -13.13 3.76
CA ASN A 106 -20.60 -14.36 3.41
C ASN A 106 -19.42 -14.10 2.46
N GLU A 107 -18.82 -12.91 2.56
CA GLU A 107 -17.71 -12.50 1.68
C GLU A 107 -16.44 -13.36 1.86
N ASP A 108 -16.31 -14.02 3.01
CA ASP A 108 -15.22 -14.93 3.37
C ASP A 108 -15.55 -16.41 3.09
N ASP A 109 -16.76 -16.73 2.62
CA ASP A 109 -17.19 -18.09 2.29
C ASP A 109 -16.71 -18.50 0.88
N PRO A 110 -15.78 -19.45 0.74
CA PRO A 110 -15.29 -19.89 -0.58
C PRO A 110 -16.40 -20.44 -1.48
N THR A 111 -17.47 -20.99 -0.91
CA THR A 111 -18.58 -21.54 -1.69
C THR A 111 -19.39 -20.45 -2.38
N ALA A 112 -19.47 -19.25 -1.78
CA ALA A 112 -20.09 -18.08 -2.39
C ALA A 112 -19.35 -17.64 -3.67
N TRP A 113 -18.03 -17.85 -3.71
CA TRP A 113 -17.13 -17.50 -4.81
C TRP A 113 -16.91 -18.60 -5.84
N ALA A 114 -17.44 -19.81 -5.64
CA ALA A 114 -17.08 -21.00 -6.43
C ALA A 114 -17.23 -20.80 -7.94
N ALA A 115 -18.26 -20.07 -8.37
CA ALA A 115 -18.57 -19.81 -9.77
C ALA A 115 -17.78 -18.62 -10.39
N VAL A 116 -16.81 -18.04 -9.69
CA VAL A 116 -15.99 -16.94 -10.23
C VAL A 116 -15.21 -17.37 -11.48
N GLN A 117 -14.84 -18.65 -11.57
CA GLN A 117 -14.14 -19.22 -12.72
C GLN A 117 -15.06 -19.46 -13.93
N ASP A 118 -16.39 -19.41 -13.72
CA ASP A 118 -17.38 -19.59 -14.78
C ASP A 118 -17.73 -18.27 -15.48
N ILE A 119 -17.16 -17.14 -15.01
CA ILE A 119 -17.34 -15.84 -15.65
C ILE A 119 -16.68 -15.87 -17.03
N PRO A 120 -17.42 -15.63 -18.13
CA PRO A 120 -16.83 -15.61 -19.46
C PRO A 120 -15.74 -14.53 -19.58
N ASP A 121 -14.61 -14.89 -20.19
CA ASP A 121 -13.45 -14.00 -20.37
C ASP A 121 -13.83 -12.65 -20.97
N GLN A 122 -14.74 -12.64 -21.95
CA GLN A 122 -15.18 -11.40 -22.61
C GLN A 122 -15.95 -10.49 -21.63
N GLU A 123 -16.82 -11.01 -20.77
CA GLU A 123 -17.54 -10.19 -19.79
C GLU A 123 -16.60 -9.61 -18.73
N LEU A 124 -15.62 -10.41 -18.28
CA LEU A 124 -14.59 -9.97 -17.36
C LEU A 124 -13.71 -8.88 -17.99
N TRP A 125 -13.31 -9.08 -19.25
CA TRP A 125 -12.52 -8.13 -20.02
C TRP A 125 -13.26 -6.83 -20.28
N ASP A 126 -14.54 -6.87 -20.66
CA ASP A 126 -15.36 -5.68 -20.87
C ASP A 126 -15.51 -4.88 -19.57
N CYS A 127 -15.74 -5.57 -18.44
CA CYS A 127 -15.79 -4.94 -17.12
C CYS A 127 -14.46 -4.29 -16.74
N ARG A 128 -13.34 -4.97 -17.02
CA ARG A 128 -11.98 -4.46 -16.81
C ARG A 128 -11.71 -3.21 -17.65
N MET A 129 -12.03 -3.26 -18.94
CA MET A 129 -11.85 -2.13 -19.86
C MET A 129 -12.74 -0.94 -19.50
N MET A 130 -13.95 -1.16 -19.00
CA MET A 130 -14.80 -0.08 -18.45
C MET A 130 -14.14 0.61 -17.25
N GLN A 131 -13.54 -0.14 -16.33
CA GLN A 131 -12.85 0.42 -15.17
C GLN A 131 -11.59 1.19 -15.57
N LYS A 132 -10.83 0.66 -16.54
CA LYS A 132 -9.64 1.30 -17.10
C LYS A 132 -9.97 2.62 -17.82
N LYS A 133 -11.02 2.65 -18.65
CA LYS A 133 -11.52 3.89 -19.29
C LYS A 133 -11.84 4.96 -18.25
N ARG A 134 -12.57 4.59 -17.19
CA ARG A 134 -12.89 5.50 -16.07
C ARG A 134 -11.64 6.02 -15.37
N LEU A 135 -10.64 5.16 -15.11
CA LEU A 135 -9.36 5.59 -14.55
C LEU A 135 -8.71 6.65 -15.45
N ILE A 136 -8.52 6.32 -16.73
CA ILE A 136 -7.85 7.18 -17.70
C ILE A 136 -8.54 8.55 -17.81
N GLU A 137 -9.86 8.60 -17.94
CA GLU A 137 -10.62 9.86 -18.02
C GLU A 137 -10.44 10.74 -16.78
N ASN A 138 -10.51 10.14 -15.58
CA ASN A 138 -10.36 10.88 -14.33
C ASN A 138 -8.92 11.38 -14.13
N ILE A 139 -7.93 10.56 -14.49
CA ILE A 139 -6.52 10.91 -14.40
C ILE A 139 -6.14 12.00 -15.40
N LYS A 140 -6.66 11.95 -16.64
CA LYS A 140 -6.47 13.02 -17.63
C LYS A 140 -6.93 14.38 -17.09
N LYS A 141 -8.17 14.45 -16.58
CA LYS A 141 -8.71 15.69 -15.99
C LYS A 141 -7.80 16.20 -14.88
N LYS A 142 -7.36 15.29 -14.00
CA LYS A 142 -6.55 15.65 -12.85
C LYS A 142 -5.14 16.11 -13.22
N ILE A 143 -4.49 15.47 -14.20
CA ILE A 143 -3.17 15.86 -14.71
C ILE A 143 -3.26 17.21 -15.40
N TYR A 144 -4.26 17.39 -16.28
CA TYR A 144 -4.47 18.67 -16.97
C TYR A 144 -4.58 19.83 -15.96
N THR A 145 -5.45 19.70 -14.96
CA THR A 145 -5.61 20.75 -13.93
C THR A 145 -4.32 20.98 -13.14
N ALA A 146 -3.61 19.92 -12.75
CA ALA A 146 -2.37 20.06 -11.97
C ALA A 146 -1.25 20.71 -12.79
N TYR A 147 -1.03 20.25 -14.02
CA TYR A 147 0.07 20.72 -14.86
C TYR A 147 -0.19 22.14 -15.37
N ALA A 148 -1.43 22.46 -15.76
CA ALA A 148 -1.81 23.83 -16.12
C ALA A 148 -1.60 24.81 -14.95
N LYS A 149 -1.94 24.41 -13.71
CA LYS A 149 -1.72 25.24 -12.53
C LYS A 149 -0.23 25.50 -12.24
N ARG A 150 0.66 24.56 -12.57
CA ARG A 150 2.11 24.72 -12.43
C ARG A 150 2.76 25.49 -13.58
N GLY A 151 2.02 25.77 -14.66
CA GLY A 151 2.56 26.41 -15.85
C GLY A 151 3.47 25.49 -16.65
N GLU A 152 3.20 24.17 -16.65
CA GLU A 152 3.95 23.23 -17.48
C GLU A 152 3.78 23.55 -18.98
N ASP A 153 4.79 23.19 -19.77
CA ASP A 153 4.79 23.35 -21.22
C ASP A 153 3.51 22.76 -21.86
N PRO A 154 2.76 23.52 -22.69
CA PRO A 154 1.54 23.01 -23.32
C PRO A 154 1.75 21.77 -24.18
N GLN A 155 2.92 21.62 -24.82
CA GLN A 155 3.22 20.41 -25.58
C GLN A 155 3.40 19.21 -24.62
N PHE A 156 4.08 19.38 -23.49
CA PHE A 156 4.25 18.33 -22.47
C PHE A 156 2.92 17.85 -21.90
N ILE A 157 2.00 18.78 -21.63
CA ILE A 157 0.64 18.45 -21.20
C ILE A 157 -0.06 17.62 -22.28
N ARG A 158 -0.01 18.05 -23.56
CA ARG A 158 -0.63 17.31 -24.66
C ARG A 158 -0.05 15.90 -24.78
N ASP A 159 1.27 15.76 -24.84
CA ASP A 159 1.95 14.46 -24.98
C ASP A 159 1.52 13.49 -23.87
N THR A 160 1.52 13.97 -22.62
CA THR A 160 1.11 13.19 -21.45
C THR A 160 -0.36 12.74 -21.53
N LEU A 161 -1.26 13.63 -21.97
CA LEU A 161 -2.68 13.30 -22.13
C LEU A 161 -2.95 12.37 -23.32
N HIS A 162 -2.14 12.45 -24.38
CA HIS A 162 -2.23 11.56 -25.54
C HIS A 162 -1.77 10.13 -25.23
N ALA A 163 -0.75 9.97 -24.37
CA ALA A 163 -0.26 8.66 -23.94
C ALA A 163 -1.25 7.89 -23.06
N LEU A 164 -2.11 8.60 -22.33
CA LEU A 164 -3.14 8.01 -21.48
C LEU A 164 -4.30 7.46 -22.34
N ARG A 165 -4.23 6.21 -22.79
CA ARG A 165 -5.30 5.57 -23.58
C ARG A 165 -5.73 4.21 -23.01
N PRO A 166 -6.97 3.75 -23.26
CA PRO A 166 -7.43 2.46 -22.73
C PRO A 166 -6.71 1.22 -23.29
N ASP A 167 -6.19 1.31 -24.51
CA ASP A 167 -5.45 0.25 -25.22
C ASP A 167 -4.02 0.04 -24.70
N VAL A 168 -3.51 0.95 -23.87
CA VAL A 168 -2.12 0.95 -23.35
C VAL A 168 -2.02 0.16 -22.05
N LEU A 169 -1.00 -0.68 -21.86
CA LEU A 169 -0.77 -1.36 -20.59
C LEU A 169 -0.40 -0.35 -19.50
N VAL A 170 -1.18 -0.30 -18.41
CA VAL A 170 -0.97 0.63 -17.30
C VAL A 170 -0.41 -0.11 -16.09
N ILE A 171 0.83 0.19 -15.71
CA ILE A 171 1.46 -0.31 -14.49
C ILE A 171 1.30 0.75 -13.39
N GLY A 172 0.58 0.42 -12.32
CA GLY A 172 0.30 1.33 -11.21
C GLY A 172 1.23 1.14 -10.01
N PHE A 173 1.66 2.23 -9.41
CA PHE A 173 2.29 2.26 -8.09
C PHE A 173 1.65 3.36 -7.23
N ALA A 174 0.88 2.99 -6.19
CA ALA A 174 0.18 3.99 -5.36
C ALA A 174 0.29 3.74 -3.85
N ARG A 175 1.27 4.35 -3.18
CA ARG A 175 1.58 4.04 -1.76
C ARG A 175 2.23 5.24 -1.07
N ARG A 176 2.33 5.21 0.26
CA ARG A 176 3.26 6.10 0.99
C ARG A 176 4.69 5.84 0.49
N PHE A 177 5.42 6.90 0.15
CA PHE A 177 6.83 6.80 -0.23
C PHE A 177 7.70 6.60 1.01
N ALA A 178 8.45 5.50 1.01
CA ALA A 178 9.41 5.10 2.04
C ALA A 178 10.46 4.20 1.39
N SER A 179 11.70 4.23 1.89
CA SER A 179 12.85 3.51 1.30
C SER A 179 12.59 2.02 1.09
N TYR A 180 12.02 1.35 2.10
CA TYR A 180 11.77 -0.09 2.05
C TYR A 180 10.75 -0.51 0.98
N LYS A 181 9.92 0.41 0.46
CA LYS A 181 8.95 0.11 -0.61
C LYS A 181 9.56 0.10 -2.01
N ARG A 182 10.80 0.58 -2.14
CA ARG A 182 11.60 0.53 -3.37
C ARG A 182 10.86 1.05 -4.61
N SER A 183 10.22 2.21 -4.50
CA SER A 183 9.47 2.86 -5.58
C SER A 183 10.32 3.16 -6.82
N THR A 184 11.64 3.32 -6.64
CA THR A 184 12.58 3.63 -7.71
C THR A 184 13.27 2.40 -8.30
N LEU A 185 13.00 1.19 -7.79
CA LEU A 185 13.65 -0.05 -8.25
C LEU A 185 13.47 -0.30 -9.75
N ILE A 186 12.31 0.07 -10.30
CA ILE A 186 12.02 -0.07 -11.73
C ILE A 186 12.94 0.78 -12.62
N PHE A 187 13.51 1.86 -12.07
CA PHE A 187 14.43 2.76 -12.77
C PHE A 187 15.92 2.38 -12.60
N LYS A 188 16.23 1.23 -11.99
CA LYS A 188 17.62 0.77 -11.82
C LYS A 188 18.32 0.55 -13.17
N ASP A 189 17.58 0.09 -14.17
CA ASP A 189 18.04 -0.11 -15.55
C ASP A 189 17.15 0.73 -16.48
N LYS A 190 17.51 2.00 -16.62
CA LYS A 190 16.72 2.99 -17.37
C LYS A 190 16.68 2.68 -18.87
N GLU A 191 17.80 2.25 -19.45
CA GLU A 191 17.88 1.90 -20.87
C GLU A 191 16.95 0.75 -21.23
N ARG A 192 16.94 -0.31 -20.41
CA ARG A 192 15.99 -1.41 -20.59
C ARG A 192 14.56 -0.94 -20.39
N LEU A 193 14.29 -0.12 -19.38
CA LEU A 193 12.94 0.39 -19.14
C LEU A 193 12.46 1.26 -20.31
N ALA A 194 13.29 2.18 -20.81
CA ALA A 194 12.99 3.03 -21.95
C ALA A 194 12.59 2.21 -23.18
N ARG A 195 13.35 1.15 -23.51
CA ARG A 195 13.00 0.21 -24.60
C ARG A 195 11.66 -0.49 -24.41
N ILE A 196 11.28 -0.78 -23.16
CA ILE A 196 9.98 -1.40 -22.86
C ILE A 196 8.85 -0.39 -23.04
N LEU A 197 9.03 0.85 -22.58
CA LEU A 197 8.01 1.89 -22.66
C LEU A 197 7.90 2.52 -24.06
N ASP A 198 8.92 2.38 -24.91
CA ASP A 198 9.02 2.93 -26.26
C ASP A 198 8.67 1.90 -27.35
N ASN A 199 7.66 1.06 -27.10
CA ASN A 199 7.17 0.09 -28.07
C ASN A 199 5.77 0.49 -28.56
N GLU A 200 5.66 0.90 -29.82
CA GLU A 200 4.39 1.36 -30.40
C GLU A 200 3.35 0.23 -30.56
N ASP A 201 3.79 -0.99 -30.84
CA ASP A 201 2.92 -2.18 -30.97
C ASP A 201 2.43 -2.69 -29.61
N ARG A 202 3.18 -2.41 -28.54
CA ARG A 202 2.91 -2.85 -27.17
C ARG A 202 3.11 -1.71 -26.18
N PRO A 203 2.27 -0.67 -26.24
CA PRO A 203 2.49 0.53 -25.46
C PRO A 203 2.29 0.27 -23.97
N VAL A 204 3.20 0.81 -23.15
CA VAL A 204 3.19 0.67 -21.68
C VAL A 204 3.39 2.05 -21.04
N ILE A 205 2.65 2.33 -19.97
CA ILE A 205 2.87 3.49 -19.11
C ILE A 205 2.99 3.10 -17.65
N LEU A 206 3.77 3.89 -16.91
CA LEU A 206 3.89 3.82 -15.46
C LEU A 206 3.09 4.95 -14.81
N LEU A 207 2.16 4.60 -13.92
CA LEU A 207 1.34 5.55 -13.20
C LEU A 207 1.68 5.51 -11.71
N PHE A 208 2.41 6.52 -11.24
CA PHE A 208 2.79 6.69 -9.85
C PHE A 208 1.81 7.61 -9.12
N ALA A 209 1.53 7.30 -7.86
CA ALA A 209 0.85 8.22 -6.95
C ALA A 209 1.28 7.96 -5.51
N GLY A 210 1.18 8.97 -4.66
CA GLY A 210 1.44 8.79 -3.24
C GLY A 210 1.86 10.08 -2.55
N LYS A 211 2.21 9.95 -1.28
CA LYS A 211 2.69 11.04 -0.43
C LYS A 211 3.86 10.54 0.42
N ALA A 212 4.79 11.43 0.74
CA ALA A 212 5.77 11.23 1.79
C ALA A 212 5.28 11.91 3.07
N HIS A 213 5.73 11.43 4.23
CA HIS A 213 5.45 12.13 5.48
C HIS A 213 6.22 13.47 5.50
N PRO A 214 5.68 14.55 6.10
CA PRO A 214 6.36 15.85 6.11
C PRO A 214 7.79 15.81 6.69
N ALA A 215 8.03 14.97 7.69
CA ALA A 215 9.35 14.77 8.29
C ALA A 215 10.24 13.72 7.59
N ASP A 216 9.76 13.04 6.54
CA ASP A 216 10.48 11.96 5.86
C ASP A 216 11.22 12.49 4.62
N SER A 217 12.47 12.93 4.83
CA SER A 217 13.34 13.48 3.78
C SER A 217 13.63 12.47 2.67
N VAL A 218 13.81 11.19 3.03
CA VAL A 218 14.07 10.11 2.08
C VAL A 218 12.86 9.89 1.17
N GLY A 219 11.66 9.79 1.74
CA GLY A 219 10.42 9.67 0.98
C GLY A 219 10.19 10.84 0.01
N LYS A 220 10.54 12.07 0.42
CA LYS A 220 10.48 13.26 -0.44
C LYS A 220 11.49 13.18 -1.59
N SER A 221 12.72 12.74 -1.31
CA SER A 221 13.76 12.54 -2.33
C SER A 221 13.34 11.53 -3.39
N LEU A 222 12.70 10.42 -2.99
CA LEU A 222 12.18 9.41 -3.92
C LEU A 222 11.09 9.98 -4.84
N ILE A 223 10.18 10.81 -4.30
CA ILE A 223 9.16 11.48 -5.12
C ILE A 223 9.82 12.44 -6.11
N LYS A 224 10.78 13.25 -5.65
CA LYS A 224 11.53 14.19 -6.48
C LYS A 224 12.20 13.47 -7.65
N GLU A 225 12.91 12.37 -7.38
CA GLU A 225 13.57 11.55 -8.40
C GLU A 225 12.58 11.04 -9.46
N ILE A 226 11.42 10.50 -9.05
CA ILE A 226 10.41 10.00 -9.98
C ILE A 226 9.81 11.13 -10.83
N VAL A 227 9.61 12.31 -10.23
CA VAL A 227 9.14 13.49 -10.96
C VAL A 227 10.19 13.94 -11.97
N GLU A 228 11.47 14.02 -11.60
CA GLU A 228 12.55 14.35 -12.53
C GLU A 228 12.63 13.35 -13.70
N ILE A 229 12.53 12.05 -13.40
CA ILE A 229 12.46 11.00 -14.41
C ILE A 229 11.26 11.20 -15.34
N SER A 230 10.07 11.52 -14.81
CA SER A 230 8.88 11.75 -15.65
C SER A 230 8.98 12.93 -16.63
N HIS A 231 9.91 13.87 -16.39
CA HIS A 231 10.17 15.01 -17.28
C HIS A 231 11.34 14.79 -18.24
N SER A 232 12.10 13.70 -18.10
CA SER A 232 13.19 13.37 -19.03
C SER A 232 12.65 12.94 -20.39
N ASP A 233 13.40 13.23 -21.46
CA ASP A 233 12.97 12.99 -22.85
C ASP A 233 12.61 11.53 -23.11
N GLU A 234 13.37 10.59 -22.56
CA GLU A 234 13.17 9.14 -22.70
C GLU A 234 11.88 8.62 -22.04
N PHE A 235 11.37 9.31 -21.02
CA PHE A 235 10.23 8.88 -20.20
C PHE A 235 9.01 9.81 -20.26
N ARG A 236 9.12 10.95 -20.97
CA ARG A 236 8.04 11.91 -21.17
C ARG A 236 6.80 11.23 -21.74
N GLY A 237 5.66 11.44 -21.09
CA GLY A 237 4.38 10.80 -21.43
C GLY A 237 4.28 9.31 -21.08
N LYS A 238 5.39 8.64 -20.71
CA LYS A 238 5.44 7.22 -20.37
C LYS A 238 5.45 6.98 -18.86
N VAL A 239 6.07 7.88 -18.10
CA VAL A 239 6.07 7.87 -16.64
C VAL A 239 5.27 9.06 -16.15
N ILE A 240 4.22 8.81 -15.36
CA ILE A 240 3.25 9.83 -14.98
C ILE A 240 3.08 9.82 -13.46
N PHE A 241 3.26 10.98 -12.83
CA PHE A 241 3.04 11.14 -11.39
C PHE A 241 1.72 11.88 -11.11
N VAL A 242 0.82 11.22 -10.38
CA VAL A 242 -0.48 11.75 -9.96
C VAL A 242 -0.38 12.29 -8.54
N GLU A 243 -0.46 13.60 -8.41
CA GLU A 243 -0.42 14.30 -7.12
C GLU A 243 -1.64 14.00 -6.24
N ASN A 244 -1.58 14.40 -4.96
CA ASN A 244 -2.73 14.41 -4.05
C ASN A 244 -3.44 13.06 -3.91
N TYR A 245 -2.66 11.98 -3.83
CA TYR A 245 -3.18 10.64 -3.54
C TYR A 245 -4.09 10.63 -2.29
N ASN A 246 -5.27 10.05 -2.47
CA ASN A 246 -6.30 9.88 -1.46
C ASN A 246 -7.10 8.60 -1.77
N MET A 247 -8.10 8.26 -0.96
CA MET A 247 -8.93 7.07 -1.20
C MET A 247 -9.67 7.10 -2.55
N GLY A 248 -10.06 8.27 -3.04
CA GLY A 248 -10.69 8.42 -4.35
C GLY A 248 -9.78 7.96 -5.48
N ILE A 249 -8.54 8.48 -5.52
CA ILE A 249 -7.51 8.07 -6.48
C ILE A 249 -7.11 6.60 -6.26
N GLY A 250 -6.99 6.18 -5.00
CA GLY A 250 -6.72 4.78 -4.65
C GLY A 250 -7.74 3.82 -5.26
N ARG A 251 -9.03 4.13 -5.18
CA ARG A 251 -10.10 3.32 -5.81
C ARG A 251 -9.97 3.30 -7.33
N LEU A 252 -9.71 4.45 -7.96
CA LEU A 252 -9.52 4.50 -9.41
C LEU A 252 -8.34 3.64 -9.86
N LEU A 253 -7.20 3.75 -9.16
CA LEU A 253 -5.98 3.02 -9.52
C LEU A 253 -6.15 1.51 -9.33
N THR A 254 -6.52 1.05 -8.13
CA THR A 254 -6.68 -0.39 -7.83
C THR A 254 -7.64 -1.08 -8.79
N ARG A 255 -8.72 -0.40 -9.20
CA ARG A 255 -9.70 -0.94 -10.16
C ARG A 255 -9.28 -0.86 -11.62
N GLY A 256 -8.40 0.08 -11.96
CA GLY A 256 -8.18 0.53 -13.34
C GLY A 256 -6.79 0.25 -13.91
N VAL A 257 -5.76 0.00 -13.10
CA VAL A 257 -4.41 -0.36 -13.59
C VAL A 257 -4.32 -1.84 -13.88
N ASP A 258 -3.56 -2.22 -14.91
CA ASP A 258 -3.46 -3.61 -15.37
C ASP A 258 -2.51 -4.42 -14.49
N VAL A 259 -1.43 -3.78 -14.05
CA VAL A 259 -0.43 -4.39 -13.18
C VAL A 259 -0.23 -3.50 -11.96
N TRP A 260 -0.37 -4.04 -10.77
CA TRP A 260 -0.06 -3.33 -9.53
C TRP A 260 1.36 -3.65 -9.06
N LEU A 261 2.26 -2.66 -9.13
CA LEU A 261 3.66 -2.84 -8.80
C LEU A 261 3.87 -2.91 -7.27
N ASN A 262 4.26 -4.09 -6.78
CA ASN A 262 4.48 -4.37 -5.36
C ASN A 262 5.88 -4.95 -5.11
N THR A 263 6.86 -4.10 -4.82
CA THR A 263 8.28 -4.49 -4.71
C THR A 263 8.94 -4.17 -3.35
N PRO A 264 8.28 -4.30 -2.19
CA PRO A 264 8.93 -3.97 -0.92
C PRO A 264 10.10 -4.91 -0.59
N HIS A 265 11.08 -4.43 0.17
CA HIS A 265 12.20 -5.23 0.67
C HIS A 265 11.71 -6.18 1.77
N ARG A 266 11.95 -7.48 1.63
CA ARG A 266 11.65 -8.45 2.71
C ARG A 266 12.67 -8.27 3.84
N PRO A 267 12.28 -8.27 5.13
CA PRO A 267 10.95 -8.53 5.70
C PRO A 267 10.16 -7.27 6.10
N HIS A 268 10.49 -6.08 5.57
CA HIS A 268 10.01 -4.79 6.10
C HIS A 268 8.55 -4.43 5.77
N GLU A 269 7.89 -5.17 4.88
CA GLU A 269 6.43 -5.05 4.69
C GLU A 269 5.74 -6.11 5.56
N ALA A 270 5.00 -5.65 6.58
CA ALA A 270 4.33 -6.53 7.51
C ALA A 270 3.20 -7.37 6.87
N SER A 271 2.46 -6.79 5.92
CA SER A 271 1.36 -7.46 5.23
C SER A 271 1.11 -6.81 3.86
N GLY A 272 0.62 -5.57 3.88
CA GLY A 272 0.37 -4.77 2.69
C GLY A 272 -1.03 -4.97 2.09
N THR A 273 -1.98 -4.10 2.44
CA THR A 273 -3.36 -4.22 1.98
C THR A 273 -3.61 -3.69 0.57
N SER A 274 -2.69 -2.91 0.01
CA SER A 274 -2.87 -2.37 -1.35
C SER A 274 -2.72 -3.41 -2.45
N GLY A 275 -2.00 -4.51 -2.21
CA GLY A 275 -1.95 -5.64 -3.15
C GLY A 275 -3.15 -6.58 -3.06
N MET A 276 -3.97 -6.45 -2.00
CA MET A 276 -5.22 -7.21 -1.83
C MET A 276 -6.42 -6.55 -2.53
N LYS A 277 -6.31 -5.24 -2.84
CA LYS A 277 -7.36 -4.43 -3.47
C LYS A 277 -7.28 -4.55 -4.97
#